data_AF-A0A4Q9B744-F1
#
_entry.id   AF-A0A4Q9B744-F1
#
_cell.length_a   1.000
_cell.length_b   1.000
_cell.length_c   1.000
_cell.angle_alpha   90.00
_cell.angle_beta   90.00
_cell.angle_gamma   90.00
#
_symmetry.space_group_name_H-M   'P 1'
#
loop_
_entity.id
_entity.type
_entity.pdbx_description
1 polymer ?
#
loop_
_entity_poly.entity_id
_entity_poly.type
_entity_poly.pdbx_seq_one_letter_code
_entity_poly.pdbx_strand_id
1 'polypeptide(L)' 'MKNVAVVGAGYVGLTTGAALAYLGHRVAVLDVAEALRGGEARPQAA' A
#
# COMPACT_ATOMS: atom_id res chain seq x y z
N MET A 1 -14.96 7.75 9.55
CA MET A 1 -14.02 8.19 8.49
C MET A 1 -12.76 8.77 9.12
N LYS A 2 -11.58 8.36 8.65
CA LYS A 2 -10.26 8.87 9.04
C LYS A 2 -9.35 8.94 7.81
N ASN A 3 -8.31 9.77 7.87
CA ASN A 3 -7.27 9.81 6.86
C ASN A 3 -6.18 8.81 7.23
N VAL A 4 -5.81 7.93 6.31
CA VAL A 4 -4.81 6.89 6.53
C VAL A 4 -3.74 6.97 5.45
N ALA A 5 -2.48 7.01 5.85
CA ALA A 5 -1.34 6.87 4.96
C ALA A 5 -0.76 5.46 5.10
N VAL A 6 -0.62 4.75 3.98
CA VAL A 6 0.04 3.44 3.91
C VAL A 6 1.37 3.62 3.21
N VAL A 7 2.46 3.23 3.86
CA VAL A 7 3.83 3.35 3.32
C VAL A 7 4.28 1.98 2.83
N GLY A 8 4.58 1.89 1.54
CA GLY A 8 4.86 0.67 0.79
C GLY A 8 3.66 0.25 -0.07
N ALA A 9 3.86 0.11 -1.38
CA ALA A 9 2.87 -0.34 -2.36
C ALA A 9 3.13 -1.77 -2.85
N GLY A 10 3.72 -2.61 -1.99
CA GLY A 10 3.72 -4.06 -2.17
C GLY A 10 2.33 -4.67 -1.94
N TYR A 11 2.23 -6.01 -2.07
CA TYR A 11 0.97 -6.74 -1.90
C TYR A 11 0.24 -6.39 -0.59
N VAL A 12 0.95 -6.38 0.53
CA VAL A 12 0.37 -6.05 1.85
C VAL A 12 -0.12 -4.60 1.89
N GLY A 13 0.65 -3.66 1.35
CA GLY A 13 0.28 -2.25 1.37
C GLY A 13 -0.95 -1.95 0.53
N LEU A 14 -1.02 -2.51 -0.69
CA LEU A 14 -2.17 -2.36 -1.58
C LEU A 14 -3.43 -3.02 -1.01
N THR A 15 -3.33 -4.27 -0.52
CA THR A 15 -4.48 -4.98 0.05
C THR A 15 -4.98 -4.33 1.33
N THR A 16 -4.07 -3.91 2.22
CA THR A 16 -4.42 -3.16 3.44
C THR A 16 -5.09 -1.83 3.09
N GLY A 17 -4.51 -1.08 2.16
CA GLY A 17 -5.07 0.21 1.71
C GLY A 17 -6.46 0.06 1.10
N ALA A 18 -6.66 -0.96 0.25
CA ALA A 18 -7.95 -1.28 -0.35
C ALA A 18 -9.01 -1.66 0.69
N ALA A 19 -8.66 -2.51 1.66
CA ALA A 19 -9.57 -2.89 2.74
C ALA A 19 -9.99 -1.69 3.59
N LEU A 20 -9.05 -0.79 3.94
CA LEU A 20 -9.36 0.42 4.70
C LEU A 20 -10.21 1.42 3.89
N ALA A 21 -9.97 1.54 2.59
CA ALA A 21 -10.80 2.35 1.70
C ALA A 21 -12.23 1.79 1.61
N TYR A 22 -12.36 0.46 1.50
CA TYR A 22 -13.65 -0.23 1.49
C TYR A 22 -14.44 -0.01 2.79
N LEU A 23 -13.75 0.06 3.94
CA LEU A 23 -14.34 0.40 5.23
C LEU A 23 -14.71 1.90 5.36
N GLY A 24 -14.50 2.72 4.33
CA GLY A 24 -14.90 4.12 4.27
C GLY A 24 -13.85 5.11 4.80
N HIS A 25 -12.57 4.71 4.88
CA HIS A 25 -11.48 5.64 5.18
C HIS A 25 -10.98 6.34 3.90
N ARG A 26 -10.44 7.55 4.04
CA ARG A 26 -9.66 8.18 2.96
C ARG A 26 -8.23 7.67 3.06
N VAL A 27 -7.80 6.91 2.08
CA VAL A 27 -6.49 6.24 2.10
C VAL A 27 -5.60 6.78 0.99
N ALA A 28 -4.35 7.08 1.33
CA ALA A 28 -3.28 7.33 0.38
C ALA A 28 -2.21 6.24 0.55
N VAL A 29 -1.84 5.57 -0.54
CA VAL A 29 -0.76 4.58 -0.56
C VAL A 29 0.44 5.23 -1.24
N LEU A 30 1.59 5.21 -0.58
CA LEU A 30 2.83 5.82 -1.06
C LEU A 30 3.92 4.75 -1.15
N ASP A 31 4.76 4.84 -2.18
CA ASP A 31 5.97 4.03 -2.31
C ASP A 31 7.15 4.94 -2.67
N VAL A 32 8.36 4.50 -2.35
CA VAL A 32 9.61 5.23 -2.64
C VAL A 32 10.06 5.04 -4.10
N ALA A 33 9.54 4.03 -4.80
CA ALA A 33 9.83 3.80 -6.20
C ALA A 33 8.89 4.63 -7.10
N GLU A 34 9.44 5.24 -8.17
CA GLU A 34 8.67 6.02 -9.17
C GLU A 34 7.60 5.19 -9.89
N ALA A 35 7.68 3.86 -9.86
CA ALA A 35 6.70 2.96 -10.44
C ALA A 35 6.11 2.03 -9.37
N LEU A 36 4.78 2.02 -9.26
CA LEU A 36 4.02 1.05 -8.49
C LEU A 36 4.28 -0.35 -9.04
N ARG A 37 5.12 -1.12 -8.35
CA ARG A 37 5.34 -2.52 -8.70
C ARG A 37 4.19 -3.33 -8.14
N GLY A 38 3.28 -3.76 -9.01
CA GLY A 38 2.15 -4.60 -8.63
C GLY A 38 2.64 -5.87 -7.93
N GLY A 39 2.64 -5.87 -6.60
CA GLY A 39 2.89 -7.06 -5.78
C GLY A 39 4.26 -7.74 -5.91
N GLU A 40 5.23 -7.19 -6.64
CA GLU A 40 6.58 -7.76 -6.76
C GLU A 40 7.30 -7.65 -5.42
N ALA A 41 7.19 -8.70 -4.60
CA ALA A 41 8.04 -8.87 -3.44
C ALA A 41 9.49 -8.92 -3.94
N ARG A 42 10.28 -7.87 -3.67
CA ARG A 42 11.74 -8.04 -3.73
C ARG A 42 12.06 -9.22 -2.80
N PRO A 43 12.93 -10.17 -3.21
CA PRO A 43 13.49 -11.09 -2.24
C PRO A 43 14.06 -10.23 -1.11
N GLN A 44 13.54 -10.43 0.09
CA GLN A 44 14.10 -9.83 1.30
C GLN A 44 15.54 -10.33 1.31
N ALA A 45 16.50 -9.43 1.03
CA ALA A 45 17.90 -9.78 0.99
C ALA A 45 18.22 -10.56 2.28
N ALA A 46 18.69 -11.79 2.10
CA ALA A 46 19.28 -12.59 3.15
C ALA A 46 20.53 -11.87 3.70
#